data_AF-A0ABD2M5X1-F1
#
_entry.id   AF-A0ABD2M5X1-F1
#
_cell.length_a   1.000
_cell.length_b   1.000
_cell.length_c   1.000
_cell.angle_alpha   90.00
_cell.angle_beta   90.00
_cell.angle_gamma   90.00
#
_symmetry.space_group_name_H-M   'P 1'
#
loop_
_entity.id
_entity.type
_entity.pdbx_description
1 polymer ?
#
loop_
_entity_poly.entity_id
_entity_poly.type
_entity_poly.pdbx_seq_one_letter_code
_entity_poly.pdbx_strand_id
1 'polypeptide(L)'
;MEELVALPPGIRVGRWTITKKLGAGAFGAVYLCVNDEGVQAALKTEPVNTPHPLLVMEAHVIDQAGHPSRRRREALLPLLGPRAR
;
A
#
# COMPACT_ATOMS: atom_id res chain seq x y z
N MET A 1 -6.00 -16.75 10.90
CA MET A 1 -4.94 -15.72 10.97
C MET A 1 -4.99 -14.96 9.67
N GLU A 2 -5.09 -13.64 9.70
CA GLU A 2 -5.15 -12.84 8.47
C GLU A 2 -3.81 -12.89 7.74
N GLU A 3 -3.87 -13.17 6.43
CA GLU A 3 -2.67 -13.28 5.60
C GLU A 3 -2.24 -11.89 5.13
N LEU A 4 -1.01 -11.51 5.46
CA LEU A 4 -0.42 -10.23 5.05
C LEU A 4 0.16 -10.35 3.64
N VAL A 5 -0.05 -9.33 2.81
CA VAL A 5 0.66 -9.20 1.54
C VAL A 5 2.16 -9.09 1.82
N ALA A 6 2.97 -9.95 1.21
CA ALA A 6 4.42 -9.91 1.33
C ALA A 6 5.05 -9.28 0.09
N LEU A 7 5.65 -8.09 0.25
CA LEU A 7 6.38 -7.40 -0.81
C LEU A 7 7.89 -7.37 -0.51
N PRO A 8 8.70 -8.27 -1.08
CA PRO A 8 10.16 -8.23 -0.91
C PRO A 8 10.80 -7.02 -1.60
N PRO A 9 12.01 -6.60 -1.16
CA PRO A 9 12.79 -5.58 -1.85
C PRO A 9 12.99 -5.90 -3.35
N GLY A 10 12.90 -4.87 -4.19
CA GLY A 10 13.00 -4.98 -5.64
C GLY A 10 11.66 -5.19 -6.35
N ILE A 11 10.59 -5.53 -5.65
CA ILE A 11 9.25 -5.61 -6.25
C ILE A 11 8.77 -4.22 -6.67
N ARG A 12 8.23 -4.15 -7.88
CA ARG A 12 7.65 -2.93 -8.45
C ARG A 12 6.12 -2.97 -8.35
N VAL A 13 5.56 -1.88 -7.86
CA VAL A 13 4.14 -1.69 -7.59
C VAL A 13 3.76 -0.34 -8.22
N GLY A 14 3.24 -0.37 -9.45
CA GLY A 14 3.07 0.83 -10.28
C GLY A 14 4.43 1.49 -10.58
N ARG A 15 4.59 2.77 -10.21
CA ARG A 15 5.90 3.46 -10.34
C ARG A 15 6.83 3.26 -9.14
N TRP A 16 6.36 2.62 -8.07
CA TRP A 16 7.10 2.50 -6.82
C TRP A 16 7.84 1.17 -6.76
N THR A 17 9.10 1.20 -6.38
CA THR A 17 9.92 0.02 -6.12
C THR A 17 10.11 -0.15 -4.62
N ILE A 18 9.79 -1.32 -4.08
CA ILE A 18 9.95 -1.63 -2.66
C ILE A 18 11.43 -1.72 -2.33
N THR A 19 11.85 -1.04 -1.26
CA THR A 19 13.24 -1.06 -0.81
C THR A 19 13.39 -1.85 0.49
N LYS A 20 12.43 -1.72 1.43
CA LYS A 20 12.49 -2.39 2.74
C LYS A 20 11.12 -2.47 3.41
N LYS A 21 10.84 -3.52 4.19
CA LYS A 21 9.70 -3.55 5.12
C LYS A 21 9.97 -2.67 6.35
N LEU A 22 9.07 -1.74 6.63
CA LEU A 22 9.15 -0.84 7.79
C LEU A 22 8.47 -1.42 9.02
N GLY A 23 7.35 -2.12 8.84
CA GLY A 23 6.61 -2.72 9.96
C GLY A 23 5.39 -3.50 9.50
N ALA A 24 4.75 -4.20 10.45
CA ALA A 24 3.47 -4.87 10.25
C ALA A 24 2.67 -4.90 11.54
N GLY A 25 1.34 -4.94 11.40
CA GLY A 25 0.39 -5.09 12.50
C GLY A 25 -0.91 -5.70 12.01
N ALA A 26 -1.95 -5.65 12.85
CA ALA A 26 -3.26 -6.21 12.53
C ALA A 26 -3.89 -5.62 11.25
N PHE A 27 -3.60 -4.36 10.93
CA PHE A 27 -4.19 -3.67 9.77
C PHE A 27 -3.31 -3.72 8.51
N GLY A 28 -2.32 -4.61 8.47
CA GLY A 28 -1.46 -4.79 7.30
C GLY A 28 0.01 -4.48 7.53
N ALA A 29 0.74 -4.27 6.44
CA ALA A 29 2.18 -4.01 6.46
C ALA A 29 2.55 -2.71 5.76
N VAL A 30 3.62 -2.08 6.22
CA VAL A 30 4.16 -0.82 5.68
C VAL A 30 5.56 -1.07 5.14
N TYR A 31 5.83 -0.54 3.95
CA TYR A 31 7.08 -0.67 3.22
C TYR A 31 7.64 0.70 2.87
N LEU A 32 8.96 0.83 2.87
CA LEU A 32 9.65 1.93 2.20
C LEU A 32 9.69 1.62 0.72
N CYS A 33 9.39 2.60 -0.10
CA CYS A 33 9.49 2.51 -1.55
C CYS A 33 10.08 3.79 -2.15
N VAL A 34 10.58 3.66 -3.38
CA VAL A 34 11.14 4.77 -4.16
C VAL A 34 10.52 4.77 -5.56
N ASN A 35 10.17 5.94 -6.09
CA ASN A 35 9.72 6.05 -7.48
C ASN A 35 10.89 6.28 -8.45
N ASP A 36 10.59 6.36 -9.75
CA ASP A 36 11.60 6.59 -10.80
C ASP A 36 12.29 7.96 -10.71
N GLU A 37 11.68 8.92 -10.03
CA GLU A 37 12.23 10.26 -9.78
C GLU A 37 13.11 10.29 -8.52
N GLY A 38 13.29 9.16 -7.82
CA GLY A 38 14.06 9.07 -6.58
C GLY A 38 13.30 9.53 -5.32
N VAL A 39 12.01 9.86 -5.44
CA VAL A 39 11.16 10.23 -4.29
C VAL A 39 10.92 8.99 -3.43
N GLN A 40 11.12 9.13 -2.12
CA GLN A 40 10.81 8.08 -1.15
C GLN A 40 9.42 8.25 -0.55
N ALA A 41 8.72 7.12 -0.33
CA ALA A 41 7.42 7.08 0.30
C ALA A 41 7.24 5.82 1.15
N ALA A 42 6.19 5.83 1.99
CA ALA A 42 5.70 4.65 2.68
C ALA A 42 4.51 4.07 1.90
N LEU A 43 4.56 2.79 1.55
CA LEU A 43 3.48 2.03 0.94
C LEU A 43 2.83 1.14 2.00
N LYS A 44 1.55 1.38 2.29
CA LYS A 44 0.74 0.55 3.20
C LYS A 44 -0.06 -0.46 2.39
N THR A 45 -0.10 -1.69 2.87
CA THR A 45 -0.87 -2.81 2.33
C THR A 45 -1.91 -3.24 3.35
N GLU A 46 -2.96 -3.91 2.88
CA GLU A 46 -3.95 -4.58 3.73
C GLU A 46 -3.80 -6.10 3.68
N PRO A 47 -4.36 -6.82 4.66
CA PRO A 47 -4.48 -8.26 4.59
C PRO A 47 -5.26 -8.70 3.35
N VAL A 48 -4.85 -9.83 2.75
CA VAL A 48 -5.41 -10.37 1.50
C VAL A 48 -6.91 -10.64 1.64
N ASN A 49 -7.33 -11.11 2.83
CA ASN A 49 -8.69 -11.54 3.11
C ASN A 49 -9.41 -10.59 4.09
N THR A 50 -9.21 -9.28 3.97
CA THR A 50 -9.93 -8.33 4.82
C THR A 50 -11.41 -8.25 4.44
N PRO A 51 -12.36 -8.51 5.37
CA PRO A 51 -13.79 -8.38 5.09
C PRO A 51 -14.22 -6.92 4.89
N HIS A 52 -13.42 -5.96 5.39
CA HIS A 52 -13.70 -4.53 5.32
C HIS A 52 -12.40 -3.80 4.91
N PRO A 53 -12.20 -3.43 3.63
CA PRO A 53 -11.02 -2.69 3.21
C PRO A 53 -11.03 -1.27 3.79
N LEU A 54 -10.17 -1.01 4.76
CA LEU A 54 -10.04 0.24 5.51
C LEU A 54 -9.18 1.27 4.77
N LEU A 55 -8.21 0.87 3.94
CA LEU A 55 -7.29 1.76 3.23
C LEU A 55 -8.03 2.73 2.32
N VAL A 56 -9.12 2.27 1.70
CA VAL A 56 -9.97 3.13 0.87
C VAL A 56 -10.65 4.19 1.74
N MET A 57 -11.14 3.80 2.91
CA MET A 57 -11.81 4.69 3.86
C MET A 57 -10.82 5.66 4.53
N GLU A 58 -9.66 5.20 4.99
CA GLU A 58 -8.57 6.03 5.53
C GLU A 58 -8.17 7.10 4.51
N ALA A 59 -7.97 6.70 3.24
CA ALA A 59 -7.62 7.63 2.19
C ALA A 59 -8.75 8.63 1.89
N HIS A 60 -10.01 8.21 1.95
CA HIS A 60 -11.16 9.08 1.76
C HIS A 60 -11.24 10.16 2.85
N VAL A 61 -11.10 9.77 4.12
CA VAL A 61 -11.12 10.70 5.26
C VAL A 61 -9.96 11.69 5.19
N ILE A 62 -8.75 11.25 4.86
CA ILE A 62 -7.59 12.14 4.72
C ILE A 62 -7.81 13.16 3.61
N ASP A 63 -8.44 12.76 2.49
CA ASP A 63 -8.76 13.67 1.39
C ASP A 63 -9.83 14.70 1.78
N GLN A 64 -10.89 14.28 2.46
CA GLN A 64 -11.94 15.18 2.95
C GLN A 64 -11.45 16.14 4.04
N ALA A 65 -10.57 15.68 4.93
CA ALA A 65 -10.05 16.49 6.03
C ALA A 65 -9.03 17.55 5.59
N GLY A 66 -8.62 17.56 4.30
CA GLY A 66 -7.60 18.49 3.80
C GLY A 66 -6.28 18.42 4.56
N HIS A 67 -5.96 17.24 5.12
CA HIS A 67 -4.90 17.12 6.11
C HIS A 67 -3.53 17.49 5.49
N PRO A 68 -2.68 18.29 6.16
CA PRO A 68 -1.41 18.77 5.60
C PRO A 68 -0.43 17.65 5.23
N SER A 69 -0.61 16.45 5.78
CA SER A 69 0.14 15.24 5.40
C SER A 69 -0.26 14.63 4.05
N ARG A 70 -1.18 15.25 3.30
CA ARG A 70 -1.60 14.81 1.96
C ARG A 70 -0.43 14.87 0.97
N ARG A 71 0.24 13.73 0.75
CA ARG A 71 1.16 13.53 -0.39
C ARG A 71 0.45 12.72 -1.48
N ARG A 72 0.66 13.11 -2.76
CA ARG A 72 -0.08 12.63 -3.95
C ARG A 72 -0.24 11.10 -3.96
N ARG A 73 -1.48 10.67 -4.19
CA ARG A 73 -1.95 9.28 -4.19
C ARG A 73 -1.59 8.58 -5.49
N GLU A 74 -1.17 7.32 -5.40
CA GLU A 74 -1.37 6.32 -6.46
C GLU A 74 -2.11 5.15 -5.85
N ALA A 75 -3.38 5.00 -6.19
CA ALA A 75 -4.14 3.82 -5.83
C ALA A 75 -3.69 2.69 -6.75
N LEU A 76 -2.96 1.73 -6.20
CA LEU A 76 -2.61 0.51 -6.91
C LEU A 76 -3.84 -0.39 -6.85
N LEU A 77 -4.66 -0.31 -7.89
CA LEU A 77 -5.65 -1.35 -8.21
C LEU A 77 -4.99 -2.74 -8.07
N PRO A 78 -5.72 -3.77 -7.63
CA PRO A 78 -5.11 -5.01 -7.18
C PRO A 78 -4.22 -5.60 -8.26
N LEU A 79 -2.93 -5.75 -7.95
CA LEU A 79 -1.95 -6.48 -8.78
C LEU A 79 -2.18 -8.01 -8.74
N LEU A 80 -3.37 -8.44 -8.35
CA LEU A 80 -3.78 -9.82 -8.48
C LEU A 80 -4.40 -9.96 -9.86
N GLY A 81 -3.68 -10.64 -10.76
CA GLY A 81 -4.17 -11.03 -12.08
C GLY A 81 -5.52 -11.79 -12.01
N PRO A 82 -6.12 -12.08 -13.17
CA PRO A 82 -7.43 -12.71 -13.23
C PRO A 82 -7.45 -13.97 -12.35
N ARG A 83 -8.43 -14.02 -11.42
CA ARG A 83 -8.68 -15.20 -10.59
C ARG A 83 -8.70 -16.42 -11.50
N ALA A 84 -7.82 -17.39 -11.23
CA ALA A 84 -7.86 -18.69 -11.87
C ALA A 84 -9.28 -19.25 -11.71
N ARG A 85 -9.82 -19.70 -12.83
CA ARG A 85 -11.20 -20.13 -13.03
C ARG A 85 -11.50 -21.42 -12.27
#